data_AF-A0A1L8D4A4-F1
#
_entry.id   AF-A0A1L8D4A4-F1
#
_cell.length_a   1.000
_cell.length_b   1.000
_cell.length_c   1.000
_cell.angle_alpha   90.00
_cell.angle_beta   90.00
_cell.angle_gamma   90.00
#
_symmetry.space_group_name_H-M   'P 1'
#
loop_
_entity.id
_entity.type
_entity.pdbx_description
1 polymer ?
#
loop_
_entity_poly.entity_id
_entity_poly.type
_entity_poly.pdbx_seq_one_letter_code
_entity_poly.pdbx_strand_id
1 'polypeptide(L)' 'MNFGVREYWFIEPESKIVSVFTLQENKRYGRPEIYTGEDVIKVSIFEDLKIELKHVFKY' A
#
# COMPACT_ATOMS: atom_id res chain seq x y z
N MET A 1 11.07 11.36 -11.79
CA MET A 1 11.18 10.09 -11.05
C MET A 1 11.46 9.00 -12.06
N ASN A 2 12.67 8.44 -12.07
CA ASN A 2 13.15 7.55 -13.15
C ASN A 2 13.15 6.06 -12.77
N PHE A 3 12.36 5.67 -11.77
CA PHE A 3 12.30 4.30 -11.27
C PHE A 3 10.85 3.83 -11.33
N GLY A 4 10.53 2.96 -12.29
CA GLY A 4 9.21 2.40 -12.55
C GLY A 4 8.76 1.38 -11.49
N VAL A 5 8.82 1.77 -10.22
CA VAL A 5 8.35 0.96 -9.10
C VAL A 5 6.85 0.78 -9.28
N ARG A 6 6.38 -0.47 -9.36
CA ARG A 6 4.96 -0.76 -9.64
C ARG A 6 4.05 -0.37 -8.48
N GLU A 7 4.55 -0.47 -7.25
CA GLU A 7 3.79 -0.21 -6.04
C GLU A 7 4.75 0.25 -4.92
N TYR A 8 4.46 1.35 -4.23
CA TYR A 8 5.21 1.81 -3.05
C TYR A 8 4.26 2.31 -1.96
N TRP A 9 4.64 2.11 -0.70
CA TRP A 9 3.73 2.29 0.44
C TRP A 9 4.32 3.30 1.43
N PHE A 10 3.48 4.18 1.97
CA PHE A 10 3.79 5.06 3.08
C PHE A 10 3.05 4.55 4.32
N ILE A 11 3.78 4.30 5.42
CA ILE A 11 3.24 3.76 6.66
C ILE A 11 3.37 4.81 7.75
N GLU A 12 2.26 5.10 8.43
CA GLU A 12 2.21 5.97 9.60
C GLU A 12 1.83 5.11 10.82
N PRO A 13 2.81 4.61 11.60
CA PRO A 13 2.56 3.65 12.68
C PRO A 13 1.65 4.20 13.79
N GLU A 14 1.81 5.47 14.15
CA GLU A 14 1.07 6.12 15.24
C GLU A 14 -0.42 6.25 14.93
N SER A 15 -0.76 6.60 13.69
CA SER A 15 -2.14 6.72 13.21
C SER A 15 -2.69 5.41 12.66
N LYS A 16 -1.84 4.39 12.49
CA LYS A 16 -2.15 3.09 11.86
C LYS A 16 -2.73 3.26 10.46
N ILE A 17 -2.14 4.18 9.69
CA ILE A 17 -2.54 4.48 8.31
C ILE A 17 -1.51 3.91 7.34
N VAL A 18 -1.99 3.32 6.25
CA VAL A 18 -1.17 2.88 5.11
C VAL A 18 -1.68 3.56 3.85
N SER A 19 -0.79 4.27 3.16
CA SER A 19 -1.07 4.85 1.84
C SER A 19 -0.34 4.04 0.76
N VAL A 20 -1.08 3.39 -0.12
CA VAL A 20 -0.55 2.58 -1.23
C VAL A 20 -0.60 3.36 -2.53
N PHE A 21 0.54 3.51 -3.19
CA PHE A 21 0.67 4.18 -4.47
C PHE A 21 1.04 3.17 -5.56
N THR A 22 0.16 3.01 -6.53
CA THR A 22 0.35 2.10 -7.67
C THR A 22 0.66 2.90 -8.93
N LEU A 23 1.67 2.44 -9.68
CA LEU A 23 2.05 3.05 -10.95
C LEU A 23 1.02 2.70 -12.01
N GLN A 24 0.42 3.74 -12.62
CA GLN A 24 -0.56 3.58 -13.69
C GLN A 24 0.13 3.41 -15.06
N GLU A 25 -0.64 3.01 -16.07
CA GLU A 25 -0.17 2.83 -17.45
C GLU A 25 0.47 4.09 -18.04
N ASN A 26 0.00 5.27 -17.62
CA ASN A 26 0.55 6.57 -18.01
C ASN A 26 1.91 6.90 -17.35
N LYS A 27 2.52 5.94 -16.63
CA LYS A 27 3.76 6.06 -15.87
C LYS A 27 3.71 7.14 -14.77
N ARG A 28 2.53 7.38 -14.20
CA ARG A 28 2.33 8.27 -13.05
C ARG A 28 1.65 7.51 -11.92
N TYR A 29 1.93 7.94 -10.70
CA TYR A 29 1.18 7.49 -9.53
C TYR A 29 -0.12 8.27 -9.45
N GLY A 30 -1.23 7.55 -9.27
CA GLY A 30 -2.54 8.15 -9.05
C GLY A 30 -2.73 8.62 -7.62
N ARG A 31 -3.99 8.87 -7.26
CA ARG A 31 -4.38 9.02 -5.85
C ARG A 31 -4.06 7.72 -5.10
N PRO A 32 -3.46 7.79 -3.90
CA PRO A 32 -3.20 6.60 -3.11
C PRO A 32 -4.50 5.97 -2.62
N GLU A 33 -4.45 4.65 -2.47
CA GLU A 33 -5.41 3.93 -1.67
C GLU A 33 -5.03 4.06 -0.19
N ILE A 34 -5.98 4.43 0.66
CA ILE A 34 -5.76 4.66 2.08
C ILE A 34 -6.43 3.53 2.86
N TYR A 35 -5.63 2.89 3.71
CA TYR A 35 -6.04 1.78 4.57
C TYR A 35 -5.78 2.12 6.03
N THR A 36 -6.60 1.55 6.90
CA THR A 36 -6.52 1.65 8.36
C THR A 36 -6.02 0.33 8.96
N GLY A 37 -5.61 0.35 10.22
CA GLY A 37 -4.99 -0.81 10.86
C GLY A 37 -5.84 -2.08 10.93
N GLU A 38 -7.15 -2.03 10.70
CA GLU A 38 -8.02 -3.21 10.69
C GLU A 38 -8.23 -3.79 9.28
N ASP A 39 -7.76 -3.10 8.23
CA ASP A 39 -7.98 -3.51 6.85
C ASP A 39 -7.07 -4.67 6.41
N VAL A 40 -7.51 -5.32 5.33
CA VAL A 40 -6.72 -6.33 4.61
C VAL A 40 -6.38 -5.80 3.23
N ILE A 41 -5.09 -5.60 2.97
CA ILE A 41 -4.62 -5.15 1.66
C ILE A 41 -4.37 -6.37 0.78
N LYS A 42 -4.99 -6.41 -0.41
CA LYS A 42 -4.58 -7.32 -1.50
C LYS A 42 -3.50 -6.60 -2.32
N VAL A 43 -2.29 -7.17 -2.37
CA VAL A 43 -1.17 -6.54 -3.06
C VAL A 43 -1.37 -6.64 -4.57
N SER A 44 -1.26 -5.52 -5.29
CA SER A 44 -1.65 -5.48 -6.72
C SER A 44 -0.67 -6.23 -7.62
N ILE A 45 0.60 -6.31 -7.21
CA ILE A 45 1.68 -6.95 -7.97
C ILE A 45 1.88 -8.44 -7.68
N PHE A 46 1.14 -9.01 -6.72
CA PHE A 46 1.18 -10.43 -6.34
C PHE A 46 -0.25 -10.96 -6.13
N GLU A 47 -0.72 -11.83 -7.02
CA GLU A 47 -2.12 -12.26 -7.05
C GLU A 47 -2.62 -12.89 -5.74
N ASP A 48 -1.73 -13.63 -5.05
CA ASP A 48 -2.06 -14.43 -3.87
C ASP A 48 -1.64 -13.78 -2.54
N LEU A 49 -1.01 -12.60 -2.57
CA LEU A 49 -0.56 -11.94 -1.35
C LEU A 49 -1.65 -11.03 -0.77
N LYS A 50 -2.06 -11.35 0.45
CA LYS A 50 -2.93 -10.51 1.28
C LYS A 50 -2.22 -10.20 2.59
N ILE A 51 -2.30 -8.95 3.03
CA ILE A 51 -1.68 -8.47 4.26
C ILE A 51 -2.79 -7.98 5.19
N GLU A 52 -2.97 -8.67 6.31
CA GLU A 52 -3.87 -8.26 7.38
C GLU A 52 -3.16 -7.24 8.28
N LEU A 53 -3.52 -5.95 8.16
CA LEU A 53 -2.78 -4.85 8.81
C LEU A 53 -2.81 -4.90 10.34
N LYS A 54 -3.81 -5.57 10.93
CA LYS A 54 -3.88 -5.79 12.38
C LYS A 54 -2.65 -6.56 12.91
N HIS A 55 -1.96 -7.31 12.07
CA HIS A 55 -0.72 -8.01 12.44
C HIS A 55 0.52 -7.13 12.30
N VAL A 56 0.49 -6.13 11.41
CA VAL A 56 1.57 -5.16 11.21
C VAL A 56 1.62 -4.17 12.38
N PHE A 57 0.46 -3.74 12.87
CA PHE A 57 0.35 -2.79 13.98
C PHE A 57 0.20 -3.44 15.37
N LYS A 58 0.56 -4.72 15.50
CA LYS A 58 0.69 -5.39 16.79
C LYS A 58 2.10 -5.15 17.34
N TYR A 59 2.21 -4.18 18.24
CA TYR A 59 3.41 -3.90 19.03
C TYR A 59 3.13 -4.09 20.52
#